data_AF-A0A4Q3REG5-F1
#
_entry.id   AF-A0A4Q3REG5-F1
#
_cell.length_a   1.000
_cell.length_b   1.000
_cell.length_c   1.000
_cell.angle_alpha   90.00
_cell.angle_beta   90.00
_cell.angle_gamma   90.00
#
_symmetry.space_group_name_H-M   'P 1'
#
loop_
_entity.id
_entity.type
_entity.pdbx_description
1 polymer ?
#
loop_
_entity_poly.entity_id
_entity_poly.type
_entity_poly.pdbx_seq_one_letter_code
_entity_poly.pdbx_strand_id
1 'polypeptide(L)'
;MSQRNPAISKGVDWVLIWLYIALVAVGLLSIFSVTYREGDPVIQSFINGRSDYSKQFLVFVASLVIGLFILLTDSKFFTATANIWYSFGILFLLLVFPFHTEVKGTNSIIRFGGFQIQPAELCKIFVCLALAKYLSRVETDFTKPKSQLIASAIVLAPAVITIAQQETGLALVFFAFFLVMFREGLPAGYLIIGFSLAVLVVATLLVEKNTLAIILTAIALGTIYFMRRQVKRNRGLLVGITLIWLVCVGIQRFAVPFIFTSVLQNHQVERIFSLIGKENPYAAINQVEGEDAPPVKKKDTDYNVRQSKIAIGSGGFIGRGFMKGTQTRFDFVPEQRTDFIFCTIGEGFGFVGSVIVLALY
;
A
#
# COMPACT_ATOMS: atom_id res chain seq x y z
N MET A 1 -38.69 5.64 35.06
CA MET A 1 -38.19 6.30 33.84
C MET A 1 -36.75 6.75 34.08
N SER A 2 -35.77 5.91 33.75
CA SER A 2 -34.36 6.30 33.77
C SER A 2 -34.04 6.93 32.42
N GLN A 3 -34.03 8.26 32.35
CA GLN A 3 -33.50 8.99 31.20
C GLN A 3 -32.00 8.68 31.08
N ARG A 4 -31.66 7.65 30.32
CA ARG A 4 -30.33 7.52 29.72
C ARG A 4 -30.24 8.66 28.71
N ASN A 5 -29.64 9.78 29.08
CA ASN A 5 -29.11 10.72 28.10
C ASN A 5 -28.04 9.95 27.30
N PRO A 6 -28.27 9.57 26.03
CA PRO A 6 -27.17 9.15 25.20
C PRO A 6 -26.50 10.45 24.78
N ALA A 7 -25.66 11.00 25.66
CA ALA A 7 -24.78 12.07 25.23
C ALA A 7 -23.91 11.45 24.14
N ILE A 8 -24.15 11.84 22.89
CA ILE A 8 -23.43 11.38 21.69
C ILE A 8 -21.90 11.48 21.88
N SER A 9 -21.45 12.32 22.83
CA SER A 9 -20.05 12.51 23.20
C SER A 9 -19.47 11.50 24.21
N LYS A 10 -20.28 10.67 24.89
CA LYS A 10 -19.76 9.70 25.87
C LYS A 10 -19.10 8.53 25.14
N GLY A 11 -17.78 8.44 25.25
CA GLY A 11 -16.97 7.39 24.62
C GLY A 11 -16.25 7.83 23.34
N VAL A 12 -16.36 9.11 22.96
CA VAL A 12 -15.60 9.67 21.84
C VAL A 12 -14.18 10.03 22.31
N ASP A 13 -13.18 9.46 21.66
CA ASP A 13 -11.78 9.86 21.84
C ASP A 13 -11.50 11.15 21.06
N TRP A 14 -11.56 12.27 21.78
CA TRP A 14 -11.30 13.59 21.21
C TRP A 14 -9.85 13.78 20.75
N VAL A 15 -8.89 13.05 21.34
CA VAL A 15 -7.48 13.14 20.94
C VAL A 15 -7.32 12.61 19.53
N LEU A 16 -7.92 11.45 19.23
CA LEU A 16 -7.92 10.87 17.88
C LEU A 16 -8.53 11.82 16.84
N ILE A 17 -9.64 12.47 17.18
CA ILE A 17 -10.31 13.43 16.29
C ILE A 17 -9.40 14.64 16.01
N TRP A 18 -8.77 15.21 17.04
CA TRP A 18 -7.86 16.33 16.86
C TRP A 18 -6.61 15.97 16.05
N LEU A 19 -6.04 14.78 16.26
CA LEU A 19 -4.92 14.28 15.45
C LEU A 19 -5.32 14.11 13.99
N TYR A 20 -6.50 13.53 13.73
CA TYR A 20 -7.05 13.41 12.37
C TYR A 20 -7.24 14.78 11.70
N ILE A 21 -7.87 15.73 12.39
CA ILE A 21 -8.10 17.09 11.86
C ILE A 21 -6.75 17.79 11.58
N ALA A 22 -5.75 17.62 12.46
CA ALA A 22 -4.43 18.19 12.25
C ALA A 22 -3.75 17.61 10.99
N LEU A 23 -3.79 16.29 10.81
CA LEU A 23 -3.25 15.64 9.61
C LEU A 23 -3.96 16.09 8.32
N VAL A 24 -5.29 16.19 8.34
CA VAL A 24 -6.07 16.69 7.20
C VAL A 24 -5.72 18.15 6.92
N ALA A 25 -5.59 18.99 7.94
CA ALA A 25 -5.21 20.39 7.78
C ALA A 25 -3.83 20.53 7.14
N VAL A 26 -2.84 19.74 7.58
CA VAL A 26 -1.50 19.69 6.95
C VAL A 26 -1.61 19.26 5.48
N GLY A 27 -2.41 18.25 5.16
CA GLY A 27 -2.64 17.80 3.80
C GLY A 27 -3.26 18.89 2.90
N LEU A 28 -4.33 19.53 3.37
CA LEU A 28 -5.01 20.61 2.65
C LEU A 28 -4.10 21.82 2.43
N LEU A 29 -3.32 22.22 3.44
CA LEU A 29 -2.34 23.30 3.33
C LEU A 29 -1.23 22.94 2.32
N SER A 30 -0.79 21.69 2.30
CA SER A 30 0.22 21.22 1.35
C SER A 30 -0.30 21.28 -0.08
N ILE A 31 -1.52 20.80 -0.34
CA ILE A 31 -2.16 20.85 -1.67
C ILE A 31 -2.39 22.30 -2.10
N PHE A 32 -2.85 23.16 -1.18
CA PHE A 32 -3.00 24.58 -1.44
C PHE A 32 -1.68 25.22 -1.85
N SER A 33 -0.58 24.93 -1.14
CA SER A 33 0.73 25.52 -1.42
C SER A 33 1.31 25.14 -2.78
N VAL A 34 0.98 23.95 -3.30
CA VAL A 34 1.40 23.48 -4.63
C VAL A 34 0.50 24.05 -5.73
N THR A 35 -0.80 24.18 -5.46
CA THR A 35 -1.79 24.50 -6.50
C THR A 35 -1.98 26.01 -6.69
N TYR A 36 -1.76 26.80 -5.65
CA TYR A 36 -1.98 28.24 -5.67
C TYR A 36 -0.95 28.98 -6.55
N ARG A 37 -1.43 29.84 -7.46
CA ARG A 37 -0.59 30.73 -8.27
C ARG A 37 -0.91 32.20 -7.96
N GLU A 38 0.11 33.06 -8.02
CA GLU A 38 -0.05 34.49 -7.75
C GLU A 38 -1.01 35.12 -8.77
N GLY A 39 -2.04 35.81 -8.29
CA GLY A 39 -3.08 36.42 -9.12
C GLY A 39 -4.37 35.60 -9.24
N ASP A 40 -4.43 34.38 -8.71
CA ASP A 40 -5.66 33.58 -8.72
C ASP A 40 -6.70 34.12 -7.72
N PRO A 41 -7.97 34.35 -8.14
CA PRO A 41 -9.05 34.73 -7.24
C PRO A 41 -9.46 33.53 -6.37
N VAL A 42 -8.79 33.35 -5.22
CA VAL A 42 -8.92 32.17 -4.34
C VAL A 42 -10.38 31.84 -4.00
N ILE A 43 -11.17 32.86 -3.64
CA ILE A 43 -12.56 32.68 -3.20
C ILE A 43 -13.42 32.16 -4.35
N GLN A 44 -13.28 32.74 -5.55
CA GLN A 44 -14.06 32.34 -6.71
C GLN A 44 -13.63 30.95 -7.21
N SER A 45 -12.34 30.66 -7.20
CA SER A 45 -11.79 29.34 -7.52
C SER A 45 -12.17 28.25 -6.52
N PHE A 46 -12.42 28.63 -5.26
CA PHE A 46 -12.92 27.72 -4.23
C PHE A 46 -14.41 27.41 -4.43
N ILE A 47 -15.23 28.44 -4.64
CA ILE A 47 -16.68 28.30 -4.86
C ILE A 47 -16.98 27.53 -6.14
N ASN A 48 -16.21 27.77 -7.21
CA ASN A 48 -16.39 27.08 -8.48
C ASN A 48 -16.02 25.58 -8.46
N GLY A 49 -15.37 25.09 -7.40
CA GLY A 49 -15.04 23.67 -7.24
C GLY A 49 -14.06 23.09 -8.26
N ARG A 50 -13.37 23.93 -9.05
CA ARG A 50 -12.48 23.48 -10.13
C ARG A 50 -11.07 23.16 -9.65
N SER A 51 -10.60 23.87 -8.64
CA SER A 51 -9.26 23.72 -8.09
C SER A 51 -9.12 22.46 -7.23
N ASP A 52 -7.92 21.88 -7.18
CA ASP A 52 -7.71 20.62 -6.45
C ASP A 52 -7.92 20.77 -4.95
N TYR A 53 -7.51 21.90 -4.35
CA TYR A 53 -7.76 22.17 -2.93
C TYR A 53 -9.26 22.29 -2.61
N SER A 54 -10.07 22.83 -3.52
CA SER A 54 -11.53 22.92 -3.33
C SER A 54 -12.19 21.53 -3.36
N LYS A 55 -11.79 20.66 -4.30
CA LYS A 55 -12.29 19.28 -4.38
C LYS A 55 -11.92 18.48 -3.13
N GLN A 56 -10.68 18.61 -2.65
CA GLN A 56 -10.22 17.91 -1.45
C GLN A 56 -10.95 18.39 -0.20
N PHE A 57 -11.21 19.70 -0.07
CA PHE A 57 -12.03 20.23 1.00
C PHE A 57 -13.47 19.72 0.96
N LEU A 58 -14.09 19.65 -0.23
CA LEU A 58 -15.43 19.08 -0.39
C LEU A 58 -15.47 17.59 0.00
N VAL A 59 -14.46 16.80 -0.38
CA VAL A 59 -14.34 15.40 0.03
C VAL A 59 -14.16 15.28 1.54
N PHE A 60 -13.36 16.15 2.17
CA PHE A 60 -13.23 16.19 3.63
C PHE A 60 -14.58 16.47 4.31
N VAL A 61 -15.33 17.47 3.86
CA VAL A 61 -16.68 17.76 4.40
C VAL A 61 -17.61 16.58 4.20
N ALA A 62 -17.61 15.95 3.02
CA ALA A 62 -18.39 14.75 2.77
C ALA A 62 -17.99 13.59 3.70
N SER A 63 -16.69 13.42 3.99
CA SER A 63 -16.19 12.41 4.93
C SER A 63 -16.67 12.64 6.36
N LEU A 64 -16.76 13.90 6.81
CA LEU A 64 -17.31 14.25 8.13
C LEU A 64 -18.80 13.91 8.22
N VAL A 65 -19.56 14.19 7.16
CA VAL A 65 -20.98 13.82 7.08
C VAL A 65 -21.15 12.31 7.15
N ILE A 66 -20.38 11.54 6.37
CA ILE A 66 -20.39 10.08 6.42
C ILE A 66 -19.98 9.57 7.80
N GLY A 67 -18.93 10.14 8.40
CA GLY A 67 -18.47 9.81 9.74
C GLY A 67 -19.54 10.05 10.81
N LEU A 68 -20.29 11.14 10.70
CA LEU A 68 -21.43 11.42 11.58
C LEU A 68 -22.52 10.34 11.43
N PHE A 69 -22.87 9.93 10.20
CA PHE A 69 -23.81 8.83 9.99
C PHE A 69 -23.32 7.51 10.60
N ILE A 70 -22.02 7.21 10.47
CA ILE A 70 -21.42 6.01 11.09
C ILE A 70 -21.54 6.08 12.62
N LEU A 71 -21.25 7.23 13.24
CA LEU A 71 -21.36 7.41 14.70
C LEU A 71 -22.80 7.30 15.22
N LEU A 72 -23.78 7.71 14.42
CA LEU A 72 -25.21 7.60 14.76
C LEU A 72 -25.75 6.18 14.55
N THR A 73 -25.02 5.31 13.85
CA THR A 73 -25.44 3.94 13.55
C THR A 73 -25.08 3.00 14.71
N ASP A 74 -26.01 2.12 15.10
CA ASP A 74 -25.73 1.12 16.14
C ASP A 74 -24.62 0.15 15.68
N SER A 75 -23.61 -0.05 16.53
CA SER A 75 -22.56 -1.07 16.38
C SER A 75 -23.05 -2.45 15.91
N LYS A 76 -24.23 -2.88 16.36
CA LYS A 76 -24.82 -4.18 15.98
C LYS A 76 -25.14 -4.26 14.49
N PHE A 77 -25.49 -3.13 13.87
CA PHE A 77 -25.78 -3.06 12.43
C PHE A 77 -24.58 -3.52 11.61
N PHE A 78 -23.38 -3.05 11.94
CA PHE A 78 -22.15 -3.42 11.23
C PHE A 78 -21.85 -4.92 11.35
N THR A 79 -22.00 -5.49 12.54
CA THR A 79 -21.81 -6.95 12.73
C THR A 79 -22.90 -7.78 12.04
N ALA A 80 -24.15 -7.32 12.01
CA ALA A 80 -25.23 -8.04 11.36
C ALA A 80 -25.04 -8.07 9.84
N THR A 81 -24.69 -6.92 9.25
CA THR A 81 -24.61 -6.71 7.79
C THR A 81 -23.24 -7.01 7.18
N ALA A 82 -22.20 -7.34 7.97
CA ALA A 82 -20.84 -7.54 7.45
C ALA A 82 -20.72 -8.49 6.24
N ASN A 83 -21.47 -9.60 6.25
CA ASN A 83 -21.45 -10.55 5.12
C ASN A 83 -22.05 -9.94 3.85
N ILE A 84 -23.09 -9.12 3.99
CA ILE A 84 -23.73 -8.41 2.86
C ILE A 84 -22.75 -7.39 2.30
N TRP A 85 -22.09 -6.62 3.15
CA TRP A 85 -21.06 -5.65 2.75
C TRP A 85 -19.88 -6.32 2.06
N TYR A 86 -19.44 -7.48 2.54
CA TYR A 86 -18.38 -8.24 1.87
C TYR A 86 -18.80 -8.72 0.48
N SER A 87 -19.97 -9.34 0.35
CA SER A 87 -20.50 -9.77 -0.95
C SER A 87 -20.68 -8.57 -1.90
N PHE A 88 -21.16 -7.45 -1.39
CA PHE A 88 -21.25 -6.20 -2.14
C PHE A 88 -19.87 -5.70 -2.57
N GLY A 89 -18.86 -5.76 -1.70
CA GLY A 89 -17.47 -5.41 -2.02
C GLY A 89 -16.86 -6.27 -3.13
N ILE A 90 -17.08 -7.59 -3.07
CA ILE A 90 -16.63 -8.50 -4.11
C ILE A 90 -17.36 -8.23 -5.42
N LEU A 91 -18.68 -8.06 -5.39
CA LEU A 91 -19.46 -7.69 -6.58
C LEU A 91 -18.96 -6.38 -7.19
N PHE A 92 -18.69 -5.37 -6.35
CA PHE A 92 -18.22 -4.06 -6.80
C PHE A 92 -16.81 -4.11 -7.39
N LEU A 93 -15.92 -4.96 -6.85
CA LEU A 93 -14.65 -5.29 -7.48
C LEU A 93 -14.85 -5.97 -8.84
N LEU A 94 -15.76 -6.93 -8.95
CA LEU A 94 -16.03 -7.60 -10.23
C LEU A 94 -16.62 -6.64 -11.28
N LEU A 95 -17.39 -5.64 -10.87
CA LEU A 95 -17.93 -4.61 -11.76
C LEU A 95 -16.84 -3.73 -12.40
N VAL A 96 -15.63 -3.73 -11.87
CA VAL A 96 -14.50 -3.03 -12.50
C VAL A 96 -14.19 -3.65 -13.86
N PHE A 97 -14.24 -4.97 -14.04
CA PHE A 97 -13.89 -5.59 -15.33
C PHE A 97 -14.68 -5.02 -16.52
N PRO A 98 -16.02 -4.92 -16.48
CA PRO A 98 -16.80 -4.31 -17.56
C PRO A 98 -16.81 -2.76 -17.57
N PHE A 99 -16.65 -2.08 -16.43
CA PHE A 99 -16.87 -0.63 -16.31
C PHE A 99 -15.62 0.18 -15.93
N HIS A 100 -14.42 -0.42 -16.03
CA HIS A 100 -13.18 0.28 -15.70
C HIS A 100 -12.90 1.43 -16.64
N THR A 101 -12.09 2.36 -16.13
CA THR A 101 -11.40 3.36 -16.94
C THR A 101 -9.90 3.17 -16.74
N GLU A 102 -9.15 3.18 -17.83
CA GLU A 102 -7.70 3.06 -17.77
C GLU A 102 -7.09 4.37 -17.28
N VAL A 103 -6.36 4.32 -16.17
CA VAL A 103 -5.63 5.47 -15.61
C VAL A 103 -4.22 5.03 -15.29
N LYS A 104 -3.22 5.65 -15.95
CA LYS A 104 -1.79 5.38 -15.74
C LYS A 104 -1.40 3.89 -15.87
N GLY A 105 -2.07 3.16 -16.75
CA GLY A 105 -1.80 1.74 -17.01
C GLY A 105 -2.48 0.77 -16.04
N THR A 106 -3.42 1.26 -15.22
CA THR A 106 -4.21 0.41 -14.32
C THR A 106 -5.71 0.49 -14.58
N ASN A 107 -6.38 -0.65 -14.44
CA ASN A 107 -7.78 -0.86 -14.78
C ASN A 107 -8.61 -1.05 -13.50
N SER A 108 -8.64 -0.02 -12.66
CA SER A 108 -9.18 -0.12 -11.28
C SER A 108 -10.20 0.92 -10.89
N ILE A 109 -10.35 2.00 -11.68
CA ILE A 109 -11.19 3.14 -11.33
C ILE A 109 -12.48 3.10 -12.14
N ILE A 110 -13.61 3.22 -11.42
CA ILE A 110 -14.92 3.42 -12.03
C ILE A 110 -15.26 4.91 -11.95
N ARG A 111 -15.54 5.53 -13.10
CA ARG A 111 -15.92 6.94 -13.19
C ARG A 111 -17.43 7.09 -13.28
N PHE A 112 -18.01 7.79 -12.31
CA PHE A 112 -19.43 8.17 -12.29
C PHE A 112 -19.55 9.67 -12.51
N GLY A 113 -19.54 10.09 -13.78
CA GLY A 113 -19.61 11.51 -14.16
C GLY A 113 -18.49 12.34 -13.52
N GLY A 114 -18.83 13.07 -12.45
CA GLY A 114 -17.90 13.91 -11.68
C GLY A 114 -17.14 13.21 -10.55
N PHE A 115 -17.48 11.95 -10.20
CA PHE A 115 -16.85 11.21 -9.12
C PHE A 115 -16.02 10.03 -9.63
N GLN A 116 -14.94 9.74 -8.93
CA GLN A 116 -14.10 8.58 -9.19
C GLN A 116 -14.10 7.73 -7.92
N ILE A 117 -14.43 6.46 -8.06
CA ILE A 117 -14.40 5.51 -6.96
C ILE A 117 -13.45 4.39 -7.33
N GLN A 118 -12.56 4.06 -6.39
CA GLN A 118 -11.68 2.91 -6.49
C GLN A 118 -12.25 1.77 -5.62
N PRO A 119 -12.86 0.74 -6.22
CA PRO A 119 -13.55 -0.30 -5.45
C PRO A 119 -12.65 -1.08 -4.49
N ALA A 120 -11.37 -1.27 -4.84
CA ALA A 120 -10.40 -1.96 -3.99
C ALA A 120 -10.16 -1.26 -2.65
N GLU A 121 -10.17 0.08 -2.62
CA GLU A 121 -10.06 0.86 -1.39
C GLU A 121 -11.25 0.61 -0.46
N LEU A 122 -12.46 0.72 -1.01
CA LEU A 122 -13.70 0.50 -0.27
C LEU A 122 -13.82 -0.96 0.23
N CYS A 123 -13.39 -1.92 -0.59
CA CYS A 123 -13.47 -3.34 -0.27
C CYS A 123 -12.67 -3.70 1.01
N LYS A 124 -11.54 -3.03 1.27
CA LYS A 124 -10.74 -3.25 2.51
C LYS A 124 -11.57 -3.06 3.78
N ILE A 125 -12.48 -2.07 3.79
CA ILE A 125 -13.37 -1.83 4.94
C ILE A 125 -14.33 -3.00 5.13
N PHE A 126 -14.91 -3.51 4.04
CA PHE A 126 -15.84 -4.64 4.09
C PHE A 126 -15.15 -5.96 4.46
N VAL A 127 -13.92 -6.17 4.00
CA VAL A 127 -13.06 -7.28 4.43
C VAL A 127 -12.78 -7.21 5.91
N CYS A 128 -12.45 -6.03 6.44
CA CYS A 128 -12.22 -5.84 7.87
C CYS A 128 -13.46 -6.23 8.70
N LEU A 129 -14.66 -5.80 8.28
CA LEU A 129 -15.91 -6.15 8.96
C LEU A 129 -16.21 -7.65 8.89
N ALA A 130 -16.06 -8.27 7.72
CA ALA A 130 -16.34 -9.69 7.55
C ALA A 130 -15.34 -10.58 8.28
N LEU A 131 -14.04 -10.21 8.24
CA LEU A 131 -13.00 -10.89 8.99
C LEU A 131 -13.24 -10.77 10.50
N ALA A 132 -13.52 -9.56 11.00
CA ALA A 132 -13.83 -9.34 12.41
C ALA A 132 -15.03 -10.18 12.87
N LYS A 133 -16.12 -10.19 12.09
CA LYS A 133 -17.30 -11.03 12.37
C LYS A 133 -16.97 -12.52 12.35
N TYR A 134 -16.13 -12.97 11.43
CA TYR A 134 -15.76 -14.38 11.32
C TYR A 134 -14.92 -14.83 12.53
N LEU A 135 -13.94 -14.02 12.93
CA LEU A 135 -13.08 -14.26 14.07
C LEU A 135 -13.83 -14.20 15.40
N SER A 136 -14.83 -13.33 15.54
CA SER A 136 -15.60 -13.19 16.78
C SER A 136 -16.65 -14.28 17.04
N ARG A 137 -16.78 -15.28 16.16
CA ARG A 137 -17.77 -16.36 16.33
C ARG A 137 -17.25 -17.40 17.32
N VAL A 138 -18.12 -17.84 18.23
CA VAL A 138 -17.81 -18.87 19.25
C VAL A 138 -17.35 -20.19 18.63
N GLU A 139 -17.85 -20.53 17.45
CA GLU A 139 -17.50 -21.76 16.73
C GLU A 139 -16.13 -21.70 16.04
N THR A 140 -15.56 -20.50 15.88
CA THR A 140 -14.31 -20.30 15.15
C THR A 140 -13.14 -20.61 16.06
N ASP A 141 -12.62 -21.82 15.93
CA ASP A 141 -11.37 -22.21 16.57
C ASP A 141 -10.20 -21.93 15.63
N PHE A 142 -9.39 -20.92 15.96
CA PHE A 142 -8.27 -20.45 15.14
C PHE A 142 -7.01 -21.33 15.24
N THR A 143 -7.02 -22.37 16.08
CA THR A 143 -5.98 -23.41 16.09
C THR A 143 -6.13 -24.37 14.90
N LYS A 144 -7.35 -24.50 14.36
CA LYS A 144 -7.66 -25.45 13.28
C LYS A 144 -7.32 -24.85 11.91
N PRO A 145 -6.69 -25.63 11.01
CA PRO A 145 -6.29 -25.15 9.68
C PRO A 145 -7.49 -24.76 8.81
N LYS A 146 -8.66 -25.38 9.02
CA LYS A 146 -9.90 -25.04 8.30
C LYS A 146 -10.32 -23.58 8.56
N SER A 147 -10.28 -23.15 9.82
CA SER A 147 -10.66 -21.78 10.20
C SER A 147 -9.66 -20.76 9.67
N GLN A 148 -8.37 -21.10 9.72
CA GLN A 148 -7.28 -20.29 9.16
C GLN A 148 -7.42 -20.12 7.65
N LEU A 149 -7.79 -21.20 6.94
CA LEU A 149 -7.99 -21.17 5.49
C LEU A 149 -9.20 -20.32 5.10
N ILE A 150 -10.32 -20.43 5.83
CA ILE A 150 -11.50 -19.59 5.58
C ILE A 150 -11.18 -18.11 5.80
N ALA A 151 -10.52 -17.76 6.91
CA ALA A 151 -10.10 -16.38 7.18
C ALA A 151 -9.13 -15.86 6.11
N SER A 152 -8.16 -16.69 5.70
CA SER A 152 -7.24 -16.37 4.61
C SER A 152 -7.98 -16.18 3.29
N ALA A 153 -9.01 -16.99 3.00
CA ALA A 153 -9.82 -16.85 1.79
C ALA A 153 -10.62 -15.53 1.77
N ILE A 154 -11.16 -15.09 2.91
CA ILE A 154 -11.84 -13.79 3.04
C ILE A 154 -10.89 -12.64 2.68
N VAL A 155 -9.62 -12.73 3.05
CA VAL A 155 -8.61 -11.70 2.77
C VAL A 155 -8.04 -11.81 1.36
N LEU A 156 -7.72 -13.02 0.90
CA LEU A 156 -7.02 -13.25 -0.36
C LEU A 156 -7.94 -13.18 -1.57
N ALA A 157 -9.23 -13.50 -1.45
CA ALA A 157 -10.17 -13.41 -2.57
C ALA A 157 -10.21 -11.99 -3.21
N PRO A 158 -10.44 -10.90 -2.46
CA PRO A 158 -10.39 -9.55 -3.03
C PRO A 158 -8.97 -9.18 -3.48
N ALA A 159 -7.92 -9.61 -2.77
CA ALA A 159 -6.54 -9.33 -3.16
C ALA A 159 -6.20 -9.92 -4.55
N VAL A 160 -6.62 -11.14 -4.85
CA VAL A 160 -6.42 -11.79 -6.16
C VAL A 160 -7.18 -11.04 -7.25
N ILE A 161 -8.41 -10.60 -6.98
CA ILE A 161 -9.19 -9.80 -7.94
C ILE A 161 -8.51 -8.46 -8.20
N THR A 162 -7.96 -7.81 -7.17
CA THR A 162 -7.22 -6.56 -7.29
C THR A 162 -5.91 -6.73 -8.07
N ILE A 163 -5.21 -7.87 -7.94
CA ILE A 163 -4.05 -8.20 -8.80
C ILE A 163 -4.50 -8.35 -10.25
N ALA A 164 -5.63 -9.00 -10.50
CA ALA A 164 -6.18 -9.13 -11.86
C ALA A 164 -6.60 -7.78 -12.48
N GLN A 165 -6.90 -6.78 -11.66
CA GLN A 165 -7.14 -5.38 -12.07
C GLN A 165 -5.85 -4.57 -12.28
N GLN A 166 -4.68 -5.22 -12.17
CA GLN A 166 -3.35 -4.61 -12.29
C GLN A 166 -2.99 -3.62 -11.17
N GLU A 167 -3.71 -3.66 -10.03
CA GLU A 167 -3.43 -2.86 -8.81
C GLU A 167 -2.60 -3.63 -7.79
N THR A 168 -1.39 -4.02 -8.15
CA THR A 168 -0.52 -4.83 -7.29
C THR A 168 -0.17 -4.14 -5.96
N GLY A 169 -0.06 -2.80 -5.95
CA GLY A 169 0.19 -2.03 -4.74
C GLY A 169 -0.95 -2.11 -3.73
N LEU A 170 -2.20 -1.98 -4.18
CA LEU A 170 -3.37 -2.11 -3.29
C LEU A 170 -3.59 -3.55 -2.84
N ALA A 171 -3.31 -4.51 -3.70
CA ALA A 171 -3.36 -5.93 -3.34
C ALA A 171 -2.41 -6.26 -2.17
N LEU A 172 -1.22 -5.63 -2.13
CA LEU A 172 -0.25 -5.82 -1.06
C LEU A 172 -0.81 -5.41 0.31
N VAL A 173 -1.66 -4.37 0.36
CA VAL A 173 -2.25 -3.87 1.61
C VAL A 173 -3.15 -4.92 2.27
N PHE A 174 -3.80 -5.80 1.50
CA PHE A 174 -4.60 -6.89 2.08
C PHE A 174 -3.77 -7.86 2.92
N PHE A 175 -2.47 -8.01 2.64
CA PHE A 175 -1.61 -8.86 3.47
C PHE A 175 -1.43 -8.34 4.90
N ALA A 176 -1.68 -7.04 5.15
CA ALA A 176 -1.67 -6.49 6.51
C ALA A 176 -2.72 -7.15 7.42
N PHE A 177 -3.82 -7.68 6.87
CA PHE A 177 -4.82 -8.42 7.66
C PHE A 177 -4.28 -9.72 8.25
N PHE A 178 -3.17 -10.28 7.73
CA PHE A 178 -2.52 -11.41 8.38
C PHE A 178 -1.93 -11.06 9.75
N LEU A 179 -1.57 -9.78 9.98
CA LEU A 179 -1.17 -9.32 11.32
C LEU A 179 -2.34 -9.32 12.30
N VAL A 180 -3.54 -8.97 11.83
CA VAL A 180 -4.77 -9.05 12.63
C VAL A 180 -5.11 -10.50 12.95
N MET A 181 -4.99 -11.40 11.97
CA MET A 181 -5.18 -12.84 12.19
C MET A 181 -4.14 -13.42 13.17
N PHE A 182 -2.89 -12.95 13.13
CA PHE A 182 -1.86 -13.32 14.09
C PHE A 182 -2.20 -12.90 15.52
N ARG A 183 -2.73 -11.69 15.72
CA ARG A 183 -3.22 -11.25 17.02
C ARG A 183 -4.30 -12.18 17.59
N GLU A 184 -5.17 -12.73 16.74
CA GLU A 184 -6.24 -13.65 17.15
C GLU A 184 -5.77 -15.08 17.40
N GLY A 185 -4.56 -15.44 16.96
CA GLY A 185 -3.97 -16.77 17.21
C GLY A 185 -3.47 -17.51 15.97
N LEU A 186 -3.32 -16.83 14.82
CA LEU A 186 -2.65 -17.45 13.66
C LEU A 186 -1.23 -17.88 14.08
N PRO A 187 -0.79 -19.11 13.78
CA PRO A 187 0.57 -19.53 14.09
C PRO A 187 1.61 -18.59 13.45
N ALA A 188 2.59 -18.15 14.25
CA ALA A 188 3.67 -17.27 13.79
C ALA A 188 4.41 -17.80 12.56
N GLY A 189 4.44 -19.13 12.37
CA GLY A 189 5.08 -19.79 11.23
C GLY A 189 4.60 -19.26 9.87
N TYR A 190 3.31 -18.97 9.70
CA TYR A 190 2.80 -18.44 8.43
C TYR A 190 3.35 -17.04 8.13
N LEU A 191 3.40 -16.16 9.13
CA LEU A 191 3.98 -14.83 8.98
C LEU A 191 5.48 -14.89 8.73
N ILE A 192 6.20 -15.77 9.45
CA ILE A 192 7.65 -15.94 9.26
C ILE A 192 7.94 -16.42 7.84
N ILE A 193 7.18 -17.39 7.31
CA ILE A 193 7.32 -17.87 5.93
C ILE A 193 7.06 -16.73 4.94
N GLY A 194 5.95 -15.98 5.12
CA GLY A 194 5.61 -14.86 4.24
C GLY A 194 6.65 -13.74 4.24
N PHE A 195 7.13 -13.33 5.41
CA PHE A 195 8.16 -12.30 5.53
C PHE A 195 9.51 -12.79 4.99
N SER A 196 9.87 -14.06 5.23
CA SER A 196 11.09 -14.66 4.68
C SER A 196 11.04 -14.70 3.16
N LEU A 197 9.88 -14.97 2.56
CA LEU A 197 9.68 -14.93 1.11
C LEU A 197 9.86 -13.50 0.57
N ALA A 198 9.28 -12.50 1.22
CA ALA A 198 9.45 -11.10 0.82
C ALA A 198 10.93 -10.66 0.88
N VAL A 199 11.64 -11.02 1.96
CA VAL A 199 13.08 -10.77 2.09
C VAL A 199 13.87 -11.49 1.00
N LEU A 200 13.52 -12.74 0.68
CA LEU A 200 14.16 -13.50 -0.40
C LEU A 200 13.97 -12.82 -1.76
N VAL A 201 12.75 -12.34 -2.07
CA VAL A 201 12.47 -11.60 -3.30
C VAL A 201 13.33 -10.34 -3.37
N VAL A 202 13.36 -9.53 -2.30
CA VAL A 202 14.20 -8.32 -2.24
C VAL A 202 15.68 -8.65 -2.39
N ALA A 203 16.18 -9.67 -1.69
CA ALA A 203 17.56 -10.12 -1.79
C ALA A 203 17.92 -10.54 -3.24
N THR A 204 16.99 -11.19 -3.94
CA THR A 204 17.15 -11.61 -5.34
C THR A 204 17.32 -10.43 -6.29
N LEU A 205 16.76 -9.27 -5.97
CA LEU A 205 16.90 -8.05 -6.76
C LEU A 205 18.20 -7.29 -6.41
N LEU A 206 18.61 -7.34 -5.14
CA LEU A 206 19.79 -6.63 -4.64
C LEU A 206 21.11 -7.36 -4.93
N VAL A 207 21.11 -8.68 -4.99
CA VAL A 207 22.32 -9.49 -5.13
C VAL A 207 22.30 -10.23 -6.47
N GLU A 208 23.47 -10.40 -7.08
CA GLU A 208 23.60 -11.18 -8.30
C GLU A 208 23.12 -12.63 -8.08
N LYS A 209 22.45 -13.21 -9.09
CA LYS A 209 21.80 -14.53 -8.99
C LYS A 209 22.76 -15.63 -8.51
N ASN A 210 24.00 -15.64 -9.00
CA ASN A 210 24.99 -16.65 -8.62
C ASN A 210 25.49 -16.43 -7.18
N THR A 211 25.80 -15.19 -6.83
CA THR A 211 26.27 -14.81 -5.48
C THR A 211 25.24 -15.13 -4.41
N LEU A 212 23.96 -14.81 -4.65
CA LEU A 212 22.90 -15.11 -3.68
C LEU A 212 22.69 -16.62 -3.51
N ALA A 213 22.79 -17.40 -4.59
CA ALA A 213 22.70 -18.86 -4.51
C ALA A 213 23.87 -19.46 -3.70
N ILE A 214 25.09 -18.90 -3.83
CA ILE A 214 26.24 -19.28 -3.01
C ILE A 214 25.98 -18.96 -1.54
N ILE A 215 25.46 -17.76 -1.24
CA ILE A 215 25.13 -17.33 0.13
C ILE A 215 24.07 -18.27 0.75
N LEU A 216 22.99 -18.57 0.04
CA LEU A 216 21.95 -19.49 0.53
C LEU A 216 22.49 -20.90 0.79
N THR A 217 23.37 -21.38 -0.10
CA THR A 217 24.06 -22.67 0.08
C THR A 217 25.00 -22.65 1.29
N ALA A 218 25.75 -21.57 1.49
CA ALA A 218 26.62 -21.41 2.65
C ALA A 218 25.82 -21.38 3.97
N ILE A 219 24.67 -20.70 3.99
CA ILE A 219 23.75 -20.69 5.15
C ILE A 219 23.21 -22.09 5.44
N ALA A 220 22.79 -22.83 4.42
CA ALA A 220 22.30 -24.20 4.55
C ALA A 220 23.41 -25.14 5.10
N LEU A 221 24.64 -25.05 4.58
CA LEU A 221 25.76 -25.83 5.08
C LEU A 221 26.17 -25.44 6.50
N GLY A 222 26.15 -24.15 6.82
CA GLY A 222 26.44 -23.63 8.17
C GLY A 222 25.43 -24.11 9.20
N THR A 223 24.14 -24.09 8.87
CA THR A 223 23.07 -24.63 9.74
C THR A 223 23.19 -26.14 9.93
N ILE A 224 23.51 -26.90 8.87
CA ILE A 224 23.81 -28.35 8.99
C ILE A 224 25.03 -28.60 9.89
N TYR A 225 26.10 -27.81 9.74
CA TYR A 225 27.30 -27.94 10.54
C TYR A 225 27.04 -27.66 12.02
N PHE A 226 26.31 -26.58 12.34
CA PHE A 226 25.97 -26.23 13.72
C PHE A 226 25.04 -27.27 14.36
N MET A 227 24.06 -27.76 13.61
CA MET A 227 23.09 -28.77 14.08
C MET A 227 23.58 -30.21 13.88
N ARG A 228 24.86 -30.44 13.57
CA ARG A 228 25.40 -31.78 13.22
C ARG A 228 25.07 -32.89 14.23
N ARG A 229 25.03 -32.56 15.53
CA ARG A 229 24.68 -33.52 16.59
C ARG A 229 23.19 -33.92 16.53
N GLN A 230 22.30 -32.98 16.29
CA GLN A 230 20.86 -33.23 16.15
C GLN A 230 20.53 -33.91 14.82
N VAL A 231 21.21 -33.53 13.75
CA VAL A 231 21.08 -34.15 12.42
C VAL A 231 21.49 -35.62 12.43
N LYS A 232 22.56 -35.97 13.15
CA LYS A 232 22.94 -37.39 13.35
C LYS A 232 21.88 -38.19 14.09
N ARG A 233 21.12 -37.55 15.00
CA ARG A 233 20.06 -38.19 15.78
C ARG A 233 18.74 -38.31 15.01
N ASN A 234 18.45 -37.37 14.11
CA ASN A 234 17.23 -37.37 13.31
C ASN A 234 17.53 -36.96 11.86
N ARG A 235 17.63 -37.95 10.95
CA ARG A 235 17.88 -37.71 9.52
C ARG A 235 16.78 -36.87 8.85
N GLY A 236 15.57 -36.82 9.41
CA GLY A 236 14.48 -35.98 8.91
C GLY A 236 14.79 -34.48 8.94
N LEU A 237 15.62 -34.02 9.89
CA LEU A 237 16.05 -32.62 9.94
C LEU A 237 16.95 -32.25 8.76
N LEU A 238 17.80 -33.17 8.30
CA LEU A 238 18.64 -32.96 7.12
C LEU A 238 17.75 -32.78 5.89
N VAL A 239 16.78 -33.68 5.69
CA VAL A 239 15.83 -33.61 4.57
C VAL A 239 15.07 -32.29 4.58
N GLY A 240 14.61 -31.84 5.76
CA GLY A 240 13.93 -30.55 5.91
C GLY A 240 14.79 -29.35 5.50
N ILE A 241 16.04 -29.27 5.99
CA ILE A 241 16.95 -28.17 5.63
C ILE A 241 17.26 -28.18 4.13
N THR A 242 17.52 -29.37 3.55
CA THR A 242 17.80 -29.49 2.12
C THR A 242 16.60 -29.10 1.26
N LEU A 243 15.38 -29.43 1.70
CA LEU A 243 14.15 -29.08 0.99
C LEU A 243 13.91 -27.56 1.04
N ILE A 244 14.08 -26.93 2.20
CA ILE A 244 13.96 -25.47 2.34
C ILE A 244 14.99 -24.76 1.47
N TRP A 245 16.25 -25.20 1.48
CA TRP A 245 17.30 -24.65 0.62
C TRP A 245 16.93 -24.78 -0.87
N LEU A 246 16.46 -25.95 -1.31
CA LEU A 246 16.05 -26.19 -2.69
C LEU A 246 14.90 -25.26 -3.08
N VAL A 247 13.90 -25.09 -2.22
CA VAL A 247 12.79 -24.16 -2.42
C VAL A 247 13.29 -22.72 -2.54
N CYS A 248 14.16 -22.26 -1.64
CA CYS A 248 14.71 -20.90 -1.69
C CYS A 248 15.51 -20.64 -2.98
N VAL A 249 16.41 -21.56 -3.37
CA VAL A 249 17.19 -21.43 -4.61
C VAL A 249 16.28 -21.53 -5.84
N GLY A 250 15.27 -22.40 -5.81
CA GLY A 250 14.29 -22.53 -6.88
C GLY A 250 13.46 -21.26 -7.09
N ILE A 251 12.96 -20.66 -6.01
CA ILE A 251 12.23 -19.39 -6.05
C ILE A 251 13.12 -18.29 -6.62
N GLN A 252 14.34 -18.17 -6.10
CA GLN A 252 15.31 -17.17 -6.53
C GLN A 252 15.64 -17.29 -8.03
N ARG A 253 15.83 -18.52 -8.54
CA ARG A 253 16.33 -18.77 -9.89
C ARG A 253 15.25 -18.81 -10.96
N PHE A 254 14.05 -19.27 -10.61
CA PHE A 254 12.96 -19.48 -11.58
C PHE A 254 11.74 -18.59 -11.29
N ALA A 255 11.23 -18.61 -10.06
CA ALA A 255 9.97 -17.93 -9.74
C ALA A 255 10.11 -16.40 -9.82
N VAL A 256 11.17 -15.82 -9.25
CA VAL A 256 11.37 -14.35 -9.28
C VAL A 256 11.53 -13.85 -10.72
N PRO A 257 12.42 -14.40 -11.57
CA PRO A 257 12.48 -13.98 -12.97
C PRO A 257 11.14 -14.11 -13.69
N PHE A 258 10.43 -15.22 -13.51
CA PHE A 258 9.12 -15.44 -14.14
C PHE A 258 8.07 -14.39 -13.74
N ILE A 259 7.99 -14.05 -12.45
CA ILE A 259 7.07 -13.01 -11.97
C ILE A 259 7.41 -11.66 -12.63
N PHE A 260 8.69 -11.33 -12.73
CA PHE A 260 9.15 -10.04 -13.26
C PHE A 260 9.05 -9.95 -14.80
N THR A 261 9.08 -11.06 -15.53
CA THR A 261 8.93 -11.06 -17.00
C THR A 261 7.48 -11.23 -17.45
N SER A 262 6.71 -12.06 -16.76
CA SER A 262 5.43 -12.57 -17.29
C SER A 262 4.21 -12.15 -16.49
N VAL A 263 4.37 -11.73 -15.23
CA VAL A 263 3.24 -11.36 -14.35
C VAL A 263 3.16 -9.86 -14.13
N LEU A 264 4.30 -9.21 -13.86
CA LEU A 264 4.36 -7.76 -13.63
C LEU A 264 4.44 -6.99 -14.95
N GLN A 265 3.74 -5.87 -15.02
CA GLN A 265 3.82 -4.96 -16.16
C GLN A 265 5.17 -4.22 -16.18
N ASN A 266 5.65 -3.83 -17.38
CA ASN A 266 6.93 -3.16 -17.56
C ASN A 266 7.12 -1.94 -16.64
N HIS A 267 6.09 -1.08 -16.53
CA HIS A 267 6.15 0.10 -15.69
C HIS A 267 6.25 -0.24 -14.18
N GLN A 268 5.67 -1.37 -13.74
CA GLN A 268 5.76 -1.83 -12.35
C GLN A 268 7.19 -2.31 -12.05
N VAL A 269 7.77 -3.06 -13.00
CA VAL A 269 9.15 -3.54 -12.93
C VAL A 269 10.13 -2.36 -12.91
N GLU A 270 9.95 -1.37 -13.79
CA GLU A 270 10.78 -0.16 -13.83
C GLU A 270 10.69 0.65 -12.53
N ARG A 271 9.51 0.77 -11.92
CA ARG A 271 9.36 1.38 -10.58
C ARG A 271 10.15 0.61 -9.53
N ILE A 272 10.09 -0.71 -9.50
CA ILE A 272 10.83 -1.52 -8.53
C ILE A 272 12.35 -1.34 -8.70
N PHE A 273 12.86 -1.42 -9.93
CA PHE A 273 14.29 -1.28 -10.19
C PHE A 273 14.81 0.13 -9.96
N SER A 274 14.02 1.16 -10.29
CA SER A 274 14.37 2.55 -9.99
C SER A 274 14.38 2.86 -8.48
N LEU A 275 13.45 2.28 -7.70
CA LEU A 275 13.49 2.37 -6.23
C LEU A 275 14.76 1.77 -5.63
N ILE A 276 15.22 0.67 -6.22
CA ILE A 276 16.46 -0.02 -5.81
C ILE A 276 17.72 0.72 -6.31
N GLY A 277 17.58 1.60 -7.31
CA GLY A 277 18.70 2.30 -7.93
C GLY A 277 19.54 1.41 -8.87
N LYS A 278 18.93 0.36 -9.43
CA LYS A 278 19.56 -0.53 -10.42
C LYS A 278 18.90 -0.40 -11.78
N GLU A 279 19.67 -0.67 -12.82
CA GLU A 279 19.12 -0.77 -14.18
C GLU A 279 18.26 -2.03 -14.30
N ASN A 280 17.14 -1.93 -15.02
CA ASN A 280 16.20 -3.04 -15.19
C ASN A 280 16.81 -4.10 -16.14
N PRO A 281 17.19 -5.29 -15.66
CA PRO A 281 17.81 -6.32 -16.49
C PRO A 281 16.79 -7.02 -17.41
N TYR A 282 15.49 -6.79 -17.20
CA TYR A 282 14.39 -7.37 -17.99
C TYR A 282 13.85 -6.41 -19.06
N ALA A 283 14.37 -5.18 -19.15
CA ALA A 283 13.90 -4.16 -20.09
C ALA A 283 14.04 -4.56 -21.56
N ALA A 284 15.02 -5.40 -21.90
CA ALA A 284 15.23 -5.89 -23.26
C ALA A 284 14.32 -7.07 -23.65
N ILE A 285 13.77 -7.79 -22.67
CA ILE A 285 12.99 -9.03 -22.90
C ILE A 285 11.54 -8.75 -23.23
N ASN A 286 11.00 -7.62 -22.73
CA ASN A 286 9.60 -7.23 -22.94
C ASN A 286 9.43 -6.21 -24.08
N GLN A 287 10.41 -6.09 -24.97
CA GLN A 287 10.29 -5.34 -26.22
C GLN A 287 9.55 -6.19 -27.24
N VAL A 288 8.46 -5.66 -27.80
CA VAL A 288 7.78 -6.25 -28.95
C VAL A 288 8.69 -6.08 -30.17
N GLU A 289 9.00 -7.17 -30.87
CA GLU A 289 9.78 -7.12 -32.13
C GLU A 289 9.08 -6.20 -33.14
N GLY A 290 9.67 -5.03 -33.42
CA GLY A 290 9.21 -4.13 -34.48
C GLY A 290 9.20 -2.62 -34.17
N GLU A 291 9.41 -2.20 -32.92
CA GLU A 291 9.66 -0.78 -32.62
C GLU A 291 11.16 -0.53 -32.55
N ASP A 292 11.67 0.36 -33.41
CA ASP A 292 13.03 0.90 -33.32
C ASP A 292 13.33 1.23 -31.86
N ALA A 293 14.40 0.63 -31.31
CA ALA A 293 14.78 0.78 -29.91
C ALA A 293 14.68 2.26 -29.51
N PRO A 294 13.68 2.68 -28.73
CA PRO A 294 13.66 4.05 -28.26
C PRO A 294 14.95 4.18 -27.45
N PRO A 295 15.75 5.25 -27.67
CA PRO A 295 17.03 5.40 -26.98
C PRO A 295 16.75 5.20 -25.50
N VAL A 296 17.52 4.34 -24.82
CA VAL A 296 17.34 4.01 -23.39
C VAL A 296 17.07 5.30 -22.63
N LYS A 297 15.78 5.62 -22.47
CA LYS A 297 15.37 6.89 -21.91
C LYS A 297 15.50 6.66 -20.43
N LYS A 298 16.67 7.00 -19.91
CA LYS A 298 16.99 7.14 -18.48
C LYS A 298 16.15 8.26 -17.82
N LYS A 299 14.88 8.44 -18.20
CA LYS A 299 14.39 9.78 -18.50
C LYS A 299 13.01 10.19 -17.99
N ASP A 300 12.41 9.48 -17.02
CA ASP A 300 11.31 10.06 -16.23
C ASP A 300 11.28 9.56 -14.77
N THR A 301 11.31 8.24 -14.49
CA THR A 301 11.17 7.75 -13.10
C THR A 301 12.32 8.16 -12.18
N ASP A 302 13.58 8.09 -12.67
CA ASP A 302 14.75 8.56 -11.92
C ASP A 302 14.74 10.08 -11.73
N TYR A 303 14.17 10.82 -12.69
CA TYR A 303 13.98 12.26 -12.57
C TYR A 303 13.03 12.59 -11.41
N ASN A 304 11.89 11.89 -11.30
CA ASN A 304 10.89 12.12 -10.25
C ASN A 304 11.47 11.88 -8.86
N VAL A 305 12.18 10.76 -8.69
CA VAL A 305 12.82 10.38 -7.41
C VAL A 305 13.98 11.33 -7.09
N ARG A 306 14.75 11.76 -8.09
CA ARG A 306 15.86 12.69 -7.86
C ARG A 306 15.37 14.09 -7.50
N GLN A 307 14.36 14.60 -8.19
CA GLN A 307 13.80 15.93 -7.90
C GLN A 307 13.10 15.99 -6.56
N SER A 308 12.35 14.93 -6.19
CA SER A 308 11.75 14.83 -4.85
C SER A 308 12.81 14.87 -3.74
N LYS A 309 13.93 14.15 -3.91
CA LYS A 309 15.06 14.20 -2.96
C LYS A 309 15.71 15.58 -2.90
N ILE A 310 15.87 16.26 -4.03
CA ILE A 310 16.41 17.63 -4.08
C ILE A 310 15.45 18.61 -3.38
N ALA A 311 14.14 18.50 -3.61
CA ALA A 311 13.13 19.32 -2.98
C ALA A 311 13.18 19.20 -1.44
N ILE A 312 13.15 17.96 -0.92
CA ILE A 312 13.28 17.68 0.52
C ILE A 312 14.60 18.23 1.06
N GLY A 313 15.72 17.99 0.36
CA GLY A 313 17.04 18.48 0.76
C GLY A 313 17.14 20.01 0.79
N SER A 314 16.44 20.70 -0.11
CA SER A 314 16.45 22.16 -0.21
C SER A 314 15.74 22.87 0.95
N GLY A 315 14.89 22.16 1.69
CA GLY A 315 14.20 22.66 2.88
C GLY A 315 15.14 22.84 4.09
N GLY A 316 16.27 22.13 4.14
CA GLY A 316 17.19 22.21 5.28
C GLY A 316 16.52 21.87 6.62
N PHE A 317 16.98 22.48 7.72
CA PHE A 317 16.47 22.15 9.06
C PHE A 317 15.08 22.75 9.36
N ILE A 318 14.86 24.02 8.98
CA ILE A 318 13.67 24.82 9.34
C ILE A 318 12.66 24.93 8.19
N GLY A 319 13.06 24.65 6.95
CA GLY A 319 12.25 24.83 5.76
C GLY A 319 12.51 26.15 5.03
N ARG A 320 12.08 26.23 3.78
CA ARG A 320 12.08 27.48 2.99
C ARG A 320 10.97 28.45 3.39
N GLY A 321 9.98 27.96 4.13
CA GLY A 321 8.76 28.68 4.50
C GLY A 321 7.58 28.34 3.59
N PHE A 322 6.37 28.57 4.11
CA PHE A 322 5.12 28.26 3.40
C PHE A 322 5.03 29.02 2.06
N MET A 323 4.74 28.30 0.97
CA MET A 323 4.66 28.80 -0.43
C MET A 323 5.95 29.41 -1.02
N LYS A 324 7.10 29.19 -0.36
CA LYS A 324 8.43 29.65 -0.83
C LYS A 324 9.28 28.51 -1.43
N GLY A 325 8.69 27.32 -1.60
CA GLY A 325 9.32 26.21 -2.31
C GLY A 325 9.61 26.59 -3.76
N THR A 326 10.78 26.21 -4.26
CA THR A 326 11.21 26.45 -5.64
C THR A 326 11.02 25.20 -6.48
N GLN A 327 11.32 24.02 -5.95
CA GLN A 327 11.19 22.77 -6.71
C GLN A 327 9.74 22.34 -6.84
N THR A 328 8.96 22.55 -5.79
CA THR A 328 7.53 22.21 -5.77
C THR A 328 6.69 23.22 -6.56
N ARG A 329 6.86 24.52 -6.29
CA ARG A 329 6.05 25.57 -6.91
C ARG A 329 6.24 25.74 -8.42
N PHE A 330 7.42 25.44 -8.95
CA PHE A 330 7.70 25.52 -10.39
C PHE A 330 7.44 24.18 -11.12
N ASP A 331 6.68 23.26 -10.52
CA ASP A 331 6.29 21.98 -11.11
C ASP A 331 7.50 21.11 -11.54
N PHE A 332 8.69 21.31 -10.95
CA PHE A 332 9.89 20.52 -11.27
C PHE A 332 9.78 19.08 -10.75
N VAL A 333 9.07 18.87 -9.64
CA VAL A 333 8.66 17.54 -9.19
C VAL A 333 7.32 17.20 -9.87
N PRO A 334 7.19 16.09 -10.60
CA PRO A 334 5.90 15.70 -11.16
C PRO A 334 5.03 15.05 -10.08
N GLU A 335 3.70 15.09 -10.27
CA GLU A 335 2.74 14.40 -9.38
C GLU A 335 2.82 14.83 -7.90
N GLN A 336 3.20 16.09 -7.63
CA GLN A 336 3.27 16.65 -6.27
C GLN A 336 1.94 16.67 -5.53
N ARG A 337 0.82 16.68 -6.27
CA ARG A 337 -0.53 16.68 -5.71
C ARG A 337 -0.95 15.29 -5.20
N THR A 338 -0.23 14.24 -5.58
CA THR A 338 -0.56 12.83 -5.35
C THR A 338 0.65 12.12 -4.72
N ASP A 339 1.52 11.54 -5.54
CA ASP A 339 2.56 10.59 -5.12
C ASP A 339 3.73 11.27 -4.38
N PHE A 340 3.94 12.58 -4.59
CA PHE A 340 5.08 13.32 -4.05
C PHE A 340 4.71 14.47 -3.10
N ILE A 341 3.50 14.48 -2.53
CA ILE A 341 3.03 15.57 -1.65
C ILE A 341 3.92 15.79 -0.41
N PHE A 342 4.58 14.74 0.08
CA PHE A 342 5.49 14.84 1.21
C PHE A 342 6.73 15.71 0.89
N CYS A 343 7.11 15.83 -0.39
CA CYS A 343 8.22 16.69 -0.79
C CYS A 343 7.91 18.17 -0.53
N THR A 344 6.65 18.56 -0.69
CA THR A 344 6.16 19.90 -0.36
C THR A 344 6.30 20.20 1.13
N ILE A 345 5.98 19.22 1.99
CA ILE A 345 6.16 19.34 3.43
C ILE A 345 7.65 19.49 3.76
N GLY A 346 8.50 18.64 3.19
CA GLY A 346 9.94 18.67 3.42
C GLY A 346 10.62 19.95 2.90
N GLU A 347 10.23 20.45 1.74
CA GLU A 347 10.77 21.71 1.19
C GLU A 347 10.27 22.93 1.99
N GLY A 348 8.97 22.97 2.31
CA GLY A 348 8.33 24.10 2.98
C GLY A 348 8.69 24.23 4.45
N PHE A 349 8.64 23.12 5.20
CA PHE A 349 8.82 23.09 6.66
C PHE A 349 10.11 22.40 7.12
N GLY A 350 10.93 21.92 6.19
CA GLY A 350 12.24 21.34 6.49
C GLY A 350 12.17 20.07 7.31
N PHE A 351 13.32 19.70 7.88
CA PHE A 351 13.45 18.53 8.74
C PHE A 351 12.49 18.55 9.94
N VAL A 352 12.36 19.69 10.63
CA VAL A 352 11.49 19.80 11.82
C VAL A 352 10.03 19.54 11.46
N GLY A 353 9.53 20.15 10.37
CA GLY A 353 8.16 19.92 9.92
C GLY A 353 7.92 18.47 9.51
N SER A 354 8.86 17.86 8.78
CA SER A 354 8.78 16.45 8.42
C SER A 354 8.70 15.54 9.65
N VAL A 355 9.52 15.78 10.68
CA VAL A 355 9.49 15.00 11.93
C VAL A 355 8.17 15.17 12.68
N ILE A 356 7.63 16.40 12.75
CA ILE A 356 6.33 16.64 13.40
C ILE A 356 5.22 15.88 12.68
N VAL A 357 5.18 15.93 11.35
CA VAL A 357 4.18 15.20 10.56
C VAL A 357 4.31 13.69 10.77
N LEU A 358 5.54 13.17 10.77
CA LEU A 358 5.78 11.75 11.05
C LEU A 358 5.41 11.34 12.47
N ALA A 359 5.54 12.24 13.46
CA ALA A 359 5.14 11.97 14.84
C ALA A 359 3.61 12.03 15.05
N LEU A 360 2.88 12.70 14.15
CA LEU A 360 1.41 12.72 14.15
C LEU A 360 0.79 11.46 13.54
N TYR A 361 1.51 10.78 12.64
CA TYR A 361 1.15 9.48 12.06
C TYR A 361 1.48 8.33 13.02
#